data_AF-A0A2D4FQU8-F1
#
_entry.id   AF-A0A2D4FQU8-F1
#
_cell.length_a   1.000
_cell.length_b   1.000
_cell.length_c   1.000
_cell.angle_alpha   90.00
_cell.angle_beta   90.00
_cell.angle_gamma   90.00
#
_symmetry.space_group_name_H-M   'P 1'
#
loop_
_entity.id
_entity.type
_entity.pdbx_description
1 polymer ?
#
loop_
_entity_poly.entity_id
_entity_poly.type
_entity_poly.pdbx_seq_one_letter_code
_entity_poly.pdbx_strand_id
1 'polypeptide(L)'
;PALQAYDFLHLYRHYGCLIQLGGADQLGNIMSGYDLVSKVTDKDVYGITVPLITTTTGDKLGKSAGNAVWLNRNRTSPFELYQFFVRQPDATVERYLKLFTFLSGMEIDHIMQVHAKEPEKRGPQKRLAAEVIKLVHGKNGLE
;
A
#
# COMPACT_ATOMS: atom_id res chain seq x y z
N PRO A 1 4.65 10.40 -19.37
CA PRO A 1 3.80 9.44 -20.12
C PRO A 1 4.57 8.58 -21.14
N ALA A 2 5.27 9.18 -22.11
CA ALA A 2 5.90 8.43 -23.21
C ALA A 2 6.91 7.35 -22.77
N LEU A 3 7.79 7.67 -21.82
CA LEU A 3 8.78 6.70 -21.31
C LEU A 3 8.11 5.53 -20.59
N GLN A 4 7.16 5.78 -19.70
CA GLN A 4 6.42 4.72 -18.98
C GLN A 4 5.59 3.85 -19.93
N ALA A 5 5.06 4.41 -21.02
CA ALA A 5 4.38 3.64 -22.04
C ALA A 5 5.36 2.68 -22.74
N TYR A 6 6.56 3.17 -23.07
CA TYR A 6 7.62 2.35 -23.64
C TYR A 6 8.09 1.26 -22.67
N ASP A 7 8.15 1.53 -21.37
CA ASP A 7 8.46 0.52 -20.36
C ASP A 7 7.47 -0.65 -20.42
N PHE A 8 6.16 -0.38 -20.56
CA PHE A 8 5.15 -1.44 -20.67
C PHE A 8 5.35 -2.26 -21.97
N LEU A 9 5.62 -1.60 -23.10
CA LEU A 9 5.95 -2.29 -24.35
C LEU A 9 7.20 -3.15 -24.26
N HIS A 10 8.25 -2.63 -23.61
CA HIS A 10 9.47 -3.39 -23.39
C HIS A 10 9.19 -4.62 -22.53
N LEU A 11 8.51 -4.46 -21.40
CA LEU A 11 8.18 -5.57 -20.51
C LEU A 11 7.25 -6.60 -21.17
N TYR A 12 6.32 -6.16 -22.02
CA TYR A 12 5.49 -7.06 -22.82
C TYR A 12 6.35 -7.89 -23.79
N ARG A 13 7.21 -7.25 -24.58
CA ARG A 13 8.05 -7.95 -25.59
C ARG A 13 9.05 -8.92 -24.98
N HIS A 14 9.64 -8.56 -23.85
CA HIS A 14 10.73 -9.33 -23.25
C HIS A 14 10.28 -10.35 -22.21
N TYR A 15 9.13 -10.12 -21.56
CA TYR A 15 8.68 -10.96 -20.44
C TYR A 15 7.20 -11.36 -20.52
N GLY A 16 6.48 -10.97 -21.57
CA GLY A 16 5.05 -11.24 -21.69
C GLY A 16 4.22 -10.54 -20.60
N CYS A 17 4.66 -9.38 -20.12
CA CYS A 17 3.94 -8.61 -19.11
C CYS A 17 2.58 -8.15 -19.67
N LEU A 18 1.48 -8.68 -19.11
CA LEU A 18 0.12 -8.35 -19.54
C LEU A 18 -0.59 -7.35 -18.63
N ILE A 19 -0.10 -7.11 -17.41
CA ILE A 19 -0.78 -6.29 -16.41
C ILE A 19 0.18 -5.27 -15.82
N GLN A 20 -0.18 -3.98 -15.90
CA GLN A 20 0.48 -2.92 -15.17
C GLN A 20 -0.38 -2.45 -13.99
N LEU A 21 0.22 -2.45 -12.79
CA LEU A 21 -0.43 -2.01 -11.57
C LEU A 21 0.16 -0.66 -11.11
N GLY A 22 -0.67 0.24 -10.60
CA GLY A 22 -0.20 1.54 -10.08
C GLY A 22 -1.22 2.24 -9.18
N GLY A 23 -0.81 3.33 -8.54
CA GLY A 23 -1.75 4.19 -7.79
C GLY A 23 -2.80 4.83 -8.71
N ALA A 24 -3.92 5.27 -8.15
CA ALA A 24 -4.99 5.92 -8.93
C ALA A 24 -4.51 7.17 -9.72
N ASP A 25 -3.45 7.82 -9.27
CA ASP A 25 -2.80 8.93 -9.97
C ASP A 25 -1.96 8.51 -11.20
N GLN A 26 -1.75 7.20 -11.42
CA GLN A 26 -1.04 6.65 -12.57
C GLN A 26 -1.93 6.25 -13.75
N LEU A 27 -3.26 6.42 -13.63
CA LEU A 27 -4.23 5.97 -14.64
C LEU A 27 -3.86 6.40 -16.07
N GLY A 28 -3.56 7.70 -16.26
CA GLY A 28 -3.22 8.24 -17.58
C GLY A 28 -1.92 7.66 -18.17
N ASN A 29 -0.92 7.37 -17.34
CA ASN A 29 0.32 6.76 -17.80
C ASN A 29 0.10 5.28 -18.17
N ILE A 30 -0.70 4.55 -17.38
CA ILE A 30 -1.06 3.15 -17.68
C ILE A 30 -1.85 3.06 -18.98
N MET A 31 -2.82 3.96 -19.20
CA MET A 31 -3.56 4.06 -20.47
C MET A 31 -2.64 4.35 -21.65
N SER A 32 -1.64 5.22 -21.48
CA SER A 32 -0.64 5.49 -22.52
C SER A 32 0.16 4.23 -22.88
N GLY A 33 0.48 3.39 -21.88
CA GLY A 33 1.14 2.10 -22.09
C GLY A 33 0.25 1.10 -22.81
N TYR A 34 -1.01 0.97 -22.37
CA TYR A 34 -2.03 0.17 -23.05
C TYR A 34 -2.12 0.52 -24.55
N ASP A 35 -2.34 1.80 -24.86
CA ASP A 35 -2.46 2.27 -26.24
C ASP A 35 -1.23 1.94 -27.08
N LEU A 36 -0.03 2.10 -26.52
CA LEU A 36 1.21 1.83 -27.23
C LEU A 36 1.38 0.33 -27.52
N VAL A 37 1.16 -0.53 -26.51
CA VAL A 37 1.31 -1.98 -26.67
C VAL A 37 0.31 -2.50 -27.69
N SER A 38 -0.96 -2.12 -27.56
CA SER A 38 -2.01 -2.56 -28.48
C SER A 38 -1.73 -2.11 -29.92
N LYS A 39 -1.31 -0.85 -30.14
CA LYS A 39 -0.98 -0.36 -31.49
C LYS A 39 0.23 -1.03 -32.12
N VAL A 40 1.24 -1.37 -31.33
CA VAL A 40 2.53 -1.88 -31.83
C VAL A 40 2.51 -3.40 -32.01
N THR A 41 1.72 -4.11 -31.21
CA THR A 41 1.77 -5.57 -31.13
C THR A 41 0.46 -6.27 -31.50
N ASP A 42 -0.63 -5.51 -31.65
CA ASP A 42 -1.99 -6.04 -31.87
C ASP A 42 -2.43 -7.00 -30.76
N LYS A 43 -2.09 -6.63 -29.51
CA LYS A 43 -2.33 -7.44 -28.31
C LYS A 43 -2.98 -6.61 -27.21
N ASP A 44 -3.88 -7.25 -26.49
CA ASP A 44 -4.53 -6.66 -25.33
C ASP A 44 -3.65 -6.82 -24.10
N VAL A 45 -3.47 -5.71 -23.38
CA VAL A 45 -2.87 -5.66 -22.05
C VAL A 45 -3.82 -4.93 -21.11
N TYR A 46 -3.57 -4.98 -19.82
CA TYR A 46 -4.49 -4.50 -18.80
C TYR A 46 -3.81 -3.58 -17.79
N GLY A 47 -4.59 -2.65 -17.27
CA GLY A 47 -4.20 -1.74 -16.21
C GLY A 47 -5.06 -1.95 -14.98
N ILE A 48 -4.44 -2.00 -13.80
CA ILE A 48 -5.15 -2.01 -12.53
C ILE A 48 -4.66 -0.83 -11.69
N THR A 49 -5.59 0.00 -11.23
CA THR A 49 -5.27 1.07 -10.30
C THR A 49 -5.70 0.70 -8.89
N VAL A 50 -4.84 1.00 -7.91
CA VAL A 50 -5.15 0.89 -6.49
C VAL A 50 -5.56 2.25 -5.92
N PRO A 51 -6.54 2.31 -5.00
CA PRO A 51 -7.00 3.57 -4.45
C PRO A 51 -5.89 4.29 -3.71
N LEU A 52 -5.88 5.62 -3.79
CA LEU A 52 -4.99 6.43 -2.97
C LEU A 52 -5.34 6.25 -1.49
N ILE A 53 -4.31 6.10 -0.66
CA ILE A 53 -4.48 5.97 0.77
C ILE A 53 -4.57 7.37 1.37
N THR A 54 -5.76 7.70 1.85
CA THR A 54 -6.09 8.97 2.49
C THR A 54 -6.32 8.77 3.98
N THR A 55 -6.06 9.81 4.76
CA THR A 55 -6.51 9.93 6.15
C THR A 55 -8.02 10.17 6.19
N THR A 56 -8.62 10.07 7.38
CA THR A 56 -10.02 10.45 7.62
C THR A 56 -10.31 11.92 7.31
N THR A 57 -9.28 12.78 7.33
CA THR A 57 -9.37 14.21 6.96
C THR A 57 -9.23 14.46 5.47
N GLY A 58 -9.01 13.41 4.66
CA GLY A 58 -8.83 13.51 3.21
C GLY A 58 -7.40 13.79 2.76
N ASP A 59 -6.47 13.98 3.70
CA ASP A 59 -5.05 14.18 3.37
C ASP A 59 -4.42 12.89 2.85
N LYS A 60 -3.49 13.01 1.90
CA LYS A 60 -2.70 11.86 1.44
C LYS A 60 -1.81 11.37 2.58
N LEU A 61 -1.84 10.06 2.84
CA LEU A 61 -0.96 9.42 3.81
C LEU A 61 0.51 9.79 3.49
N GLY A 62 1.23 10.35 4.46
CA GLY A 62 2.64 10.73 4.31
C GLY A 62 2.93 12.08 3.66
N LYS A 63 1.91 12.88 3.30
CA LYS A 63 2.07 14.30 2.89
C LYS A 63 1.64 15.30 3.95
N SER A 64 1.03 14.85 5.04
CA SER A 64 0.59 15.70 6.15
C SER A 64 1.80 16.31 6.86
N ALA A 65 1.97 17.63 6.75
CA ALA A 65 2.84 18.48 7.56
C ALA A 65 4.30 18.00 7.79
N GLY A 66 5.02 17.67 6.72
CA GLY A 66 6.51 17.66 6.73
C GLY A 66 7.20 16.38 7.23
N ASN A 67 6.47 15.38 7.72
CA ASN A 67 7.07 14.13 8.19
C ASN A 67 6.66 12.94 7.30
N ALA A 68 7.31 12.83 6.15
CA ALA A 68 7.26 11.59 5.37
C ALA A 68 7.73 10.42 6.24
N VAL A 69 6.95 9.34 6.25
CA VAL A 69 7.28 8.10 6.95
C VAL A 69 8.09 7.23 5.99
N TRP A 70 9.37 7.06 6.27
CA TRP A 70 10.30 6.35 5.40
C TRP A 70 10.37 4.87 5.76
N LEU A 71 10.60 4.02 4.75
CA LEU A 71 10.93 2.61 4.96
C LEU A 71 12.40 2.39 5.35
N ASN A 72 13.26 3.40 5.13
CA ASN A 72 14.66 3.31 5.50
C ASN A 72 14.83 3.63 6.99
N ARG A 73 15.42 2.67 7.73
CA ARG A 73 15.60 2.75 9.18
C ARG A 73 16.43 3.95 9.67
N ASN A 74 17.27 4.52 8.81
CA ASN A 74 18.11 5.68 9.14
C ASN A 74 17.36 7.02 8.97
N ARG A 75 16.15 6.99 8.40
CA ARG A 75 15.30 8.18 8.18
C ARG A 75 14.03 8.16 9.02
N THR A 76 13.48 6.98 9.25
CA THR A 76 12.43 6.73 10.23
C THR A 76 12.81 5.46 10.95
N SER A 77 13.06 5.57 12.25
CA SER A 77 13.43 4.40 13.06
C SER A 77 12.28 3.37 13.08
N PRO A 78 12.57 2.07 13.30
CA PRO A 78 11.52 1.06 13.44
C PRO A 78 10.49 1.42 14.52
N PHE A 79 10.95 2.04 15.61
CA PHE A 79 10.09 2.53 16.67
C PHE A 79 9.14 3.65 16.20
N GLU A 80 9.63 4.65 15.47
CA GLU A 80 8.80 5.72 14.93
C GLU A 80 7.77 5.20 13.91
N LEU A 81 8.19 4.27 13.04
CA LEU A 81 7.29 3.62 12.08
C LEU A 81 6.21 2.80 12.82
N TYR A 82 6.58 2.08 13.88
CA TYR A 82 5.63 1.34 14.71
C TYR A 82 4.62 2.29 15.36
N GLN A 83 5.10 3.38 15.97
CA GLN A 83 4.28 4.40 16.62
C GLN A 83 3.32 5.07 15.63
N PHE A 84 3.75 5.30 14.38
CA PHE A 84 2.89 5.84 13.33
C PHE A 84 1.65 4.97 13.10
N PHE A 85 1.80 3.64 13.03
CA PHE A 85 0.68 2.73 12.86
C PHE A 85 -0.14 2.54 14.15
N VAL A 86 0.51 2.52 15.32
CA VAL A 86 -0.20 2.42 16.60
C VAL A 86 -1.16 3.60 16.80
N ARG A 87 -0.78 4.80 16.34
CA ARG A 87 -1.57 6.03 16.49
C ARG A 87 -2.76 6.15 15.52
N GLN A 88 -2.94 5.20 14.60
CA GLN A 88 -4.04 5.27 13.64
C GLN A 88 -5.42 5.24 14.34
N PRO A 89 -6.39 6.04 13.86
CA PRO A 89 -7.75 6.02 14.39
C PRO A 89 -8.43 4.67 14.19
N ASP A 90 -9.31 4.30 15.12
CA ASP A 90 -10.15 3.10 15.04
C ASP A 90 -10.93 3.02 13.72
N ALA A 91 -11.45 4.15 13.24
CA ALA A 91 -12.18 4.23 11.98
C ALA A 91 -11.35 3.86 10.73
N THR A 92 -10.01 3.80 10.84
CA THR A 92 -9.11 3.52 9.71
C THR A 92 -8.40 2.18 9.81
N VAL A 93 -8.27 1.62 11.02
CA VAL A 93 -7.35 0.51 11.27
C VAL A 93 -7.74 -0.76 10.52
N GLU A 94 -9.04 -1.05 10.39
CA GLU A 94 -9.52 -2.20 9.62
C GLU A 94 -9.13 -2.09 8.13
N ARG A 95 -9.36 -0.92 7.53
CA ARG A 95 -8.95 -0.65 6.14
C ARG A 95 -7.44 -0.82 5.99
N TYR A 96 -6.65 -0.39 6.98
CA TYR A 96 -5.20 -0.48 6.91
C TYR A 96 -4.70 -1.92 7.10
N LEU A 97 -5.35 -2.72 7.94
CA LEU A 97 -5.08 -4.16 8.02
C LEU A 97 -5.28 -4.82 6.66
N LYS A 98 -6.38 -4.50 5.95
CA LYS A 98 -6.68 -5.03 4.61
C LYS A 98 -5.68 -4.56 3.53
N LEU A 99 -5.12 -3.36 3.66
CA LEU A 99 -4.21 -2.78 2.66
C LEU A 99 -2.73 -3.11 2.87
N PHE A 100 -2.29 -3.23 4.13
CA PHE A 100 -0.85 -3.28 4.46
C PHE A 100 -0.38 -4.59 5.08
N THR A 101 -1.27 -5.56 5.26
CA THR A 101 -0.92 -6.87 5.84
C THR A 101 -1.35 -8.01 4.93
N PHE A 102 -0.78 -9.19 5.17
CA PHE A 102 -1.18 -10.44 4.51
C PHE A 102 -2.17 -11.26 5.35
N LEU A 103 -2.84 -10.63 6.33
CA LEU A 103 -3.84 -11.29 7.16
C LEU A 103 -5.07 -11.64 6.33
N SER A 104 -5.65 -12.80 6.60
CA SER A 104 -6.91 -13.19 5.97
C SER A 104 -8.07 -12.31 6.45
N GLY A 105 -9.12 -12.20 5.64
CA GLY A 105 -10.34 -11.48 6.03
C GLY A 105 -10.93 -11.99 7.35
N MET A 106 -10.95 -13.32 7.55
CA MET A 106 -11.41 -13.94 8.78
C MET A 106 -10.59 -13.53 10.01
N GLU A 107 -9.26 -13.45 9.89
CA GLU A 107 -8.41 -12.97 10.98
C GLU A 107 -8.67 -11.50 11.30
N ILE A 108 -8.81 -10.67 10.27
CA ILE A 108 -9.13 -9.24 10.45
C ILE A 108 -10.48 -9.07 11.15
N ASP A 109 -11.51 -9.80 10.71
CA ASP A 109 -12.85 -9.75 11.30
C ASP A 109 -12.81 -10.16 12.77
N HIS A 110 -12.06 -11.22 13.12
CA HIS A 110 -11.89 -11.65 14.50
C HIS A 110 -11.19 -10.58 15.36
N ILE A 111 -10.09 -10.00 14.86
CA ILE A 111 -9.37 -8.92 15.55
C ILE A 111 -10.29 -7.71 15.81
N MET A 112 -11.13 -7.35 14.83
CA MET A 112 -12.07 -6.24 14.97
C MET A 112 -13.22 -6.56 15.93
N GLN A 113 -13.70 -7.80 15.97
CA GLN A 113 -14.71 -8.24 16.95
C GLN A 113 -14.19 -8.17 18.40
N VAL A 114 -12.93 -8.55 18.61
CA VAL A 114 -12.29 -8.42 19.93
C VAL A 114 -12.11 -6.93 20.29
N HIS A 115 -11.64 -6.12 19.34
CA HIS A 115 -11.47 -4.68 19.53
C HIS A 115 -12.77 -3.96 19.91
N ALA A 116 -13.90 -4.36 19.32
CA ALA A 116 -15.19 -3.77 19.64
C ALA A 116 -15.60 -3.93 21.12
N LYS A 117 -15.06 -4.94 21.82
CA LYS A 117 -15.30 -5.18 23.25
C LYS A 117 -14.34 -4.40 24.15
N GLU A 118 -13.13 -4.13 23.67
CA GLU A 118 -12.01 -3.60 24.47
C GLU A 118 -11.17 -2.60 23.65
N PRO A 119 -11.76 -1.50 23.15
CA PRO A 119 -11.10 -0.60 22.20
C PRO A 119 -9.86 0.09 22.79
N GLU A 120 -9.83 0.29 24.10
CA GLU A 120 -8.70 0.89 24.83
C GLU A 120 -7.40 0.07 24.70
N LYS A 121 -7.49 -1.23 24.41
CA LYS A 121 -6.30 -2.10 24.24
C LYS A 121 -5.57 -1.86 22.92
N ARG A 122 -6.22 -1.21 21.94
CA ARG A 122 -5.69 -0.92 20.60
C ARG A 122 -5.12 -2.16 19.89
N GLY A 123 -5.82 -3.29 20.03
CA GLY A 123 -5.40 -4.59 19.49
C GLY A 123 -5.12 -4.55 17.98
N PRO A 124 -6.04 -4.05 17.14
CA PRO A 124 -5.86 -3.94 15.70
C PRO A 124 -4.67 -3.06 15.32
N GLN A 125 -4.47 -1.92 16.00
CA GLN A 125 -3.37 -1.00 15.68
C GLN A 125 -2.01 -1.61 16.04
N LYS A 126 -1.92 -2.28 17.19
CA LYS A 126 -0.69 -3.00 17.58
C LYS A 126 -0.39 -4.14 16.61
N ARG A 127 -1.42 -4.88 16.18
CA ARG A 127 -1.26 -5.95 15.18
C ARG A 127 -0.80 -5.39 13.84
N LEU A 128 -1.45 -4.34 13.34
CA LEU A 128 -1.05 -3.64 12.12
C LEU A 128 0.40 -3.18 12.18
N ALA A 129 0.78 -2.49 13.27
CA ALA A 129 2.14 -2.00 13.46
C ALA A 129 3.15 -3.16 13.47
N ALA A 130 2.86 -4.25 14.17
CA ALA A 130 3.73 -5.42 14.22
C ALA A 130 3.93 -6.08 12.85
N GLU A 131 2.85 -6.28 12.08
CA GLU A 131 2.92 -6.88 10.74
C GLU A 131 3.72 -6.00 9.78
N VAL A 132 3.50 -4.67 9.80
CA VAL A 132 4.23 -3.75 8.92
C VAL A 132 5.71 -3.67 9.29
N ILE A 133 6.06 -3.57 10.57
CA ILE A 133 7.47 -3.57 11.00
C ILE A 133 8.16 -4.88 10.63
N LYS A 134 7.50 -6.01 10.85
CA LYS A 134 8.05 -7.32 10.47
C LYS A 134 8.28 -7.42 8.97
N LEU A 135 7.39 -6.84 8.15
CA LEU A 135 7.53 -6.82 6.69
C LEU A 135 8.69 -5.91 6.23
N VAL A 136 8.85 -4.73 6.84
CA VAL A 136 9.79 -3.70 6.38
C VAL A 136 11.19 -3.86 6.98
N HIS A 137 11.27 -4.23 8.27
CA HIS A 137 12.51 -4.26 9.06
C HIS A 137 12.86 -5.65 9.61
N GLY A 138 12.05 -6.68 9.31
CA GLY A 138 12.24 -8.03 9.82
C GLY A 138 11.87 -8.16 11.31
N LYS A 139 12.07 -9.36 11.88
CA LYS A 139 11.75 -9.64 13.29
C LYS A 139 12.54 -8.75 14.26
N ASN A 140 13.83 -8.53 13.99
CA ASN A 140 14.71 -7.70 14.81
C ASN A 140 14.31 -6.22 14.81
N GLY A 141 13.43 -5.77 13.91
CA GLY A 141 12.88 -4.42 13.97
C GLY A 141 11.76 -4.25 14.99
N LEU A 142 11.20 -5.37 15.47
CA LEU A 142 10.10 -5.43 16.43
C LEU A 142 10.59 -5.70 17.87
N GLU A 143 11.78 -6.28 18.00
CA GLU A 143 12.51 -6.52 19.27
C GLU A 143 13.22 -5.25 19.75
#